data_AF-H3AQB0-F1
#
_entry.id   AF-H3AQB0-F1
#
_cell.length_a   1.000
_cell.length_b   1.000
_cell.length_c   1.000
_cell.angle_alpha   90.00
_cell.angle_beta   90.00
_cell.angle_gamma   90.00
#
_symmetry.space_group_name_H-M   'P 1'
#
loop_
_entity.id
_entity.type
_entity.pdbx_description
1 polymer ?
#
loop_
_entity_poly.entity_id
_entity_poly.type
_entity_poly.pdbx_seq_one_letter_code
_entity_poly.pdbx_strand_id
1 'polypeptide(L)'
;TWNSHLAYLRKVMNYVGLKTGAGGLQPQANHIQAIRKMKSPTNLKELCSSLGVNYPRQFICDYSRIAQPLFSLLRKDILWTWESNKRSVKELKKHLNEVPCLAYPRPGKEFYIKIGCSEHSISAILCQE
;
A
#
# COMPACT_ATOMS: atom_id res chain seq x y z
N THR A 1 18.56 -30.07 10.23
CA THR A 1 18.52 -29.96 8.76
C THR A 1 17.77 -28.71 8.37
N TRP A 2 18.50 -27.68 7.96
CA TRP A 2 17.96 -26.38 7.51
C TRP A 2 16.94 -26.51 6.35
N ASN A 3 16.97 -27.66 5.66
CA ASN A 3 16.08 -28.02 4.56
C ASN A 3 14.62 -28.32 4.96
N SER A 4 14.31 -28.61 6.23
CA SER A 4 12.92 -28.86 6.66
C SER A 4 12.06 -27.59 6.65
N HIS A 5 12.68 -26.43 6.87
CA HIS A 5 12.01 -25.13 6.82
C HIS A 5 11.73 -24.69 5.37
N LEU A 6 12.56 -25.14 4.41
CA LEU A 6 12.40 -24.82 2.98
C LEU A 6 11.19 -25.53 2.35
N ALA A 7 10.79 -26.69 2.87
CA ALA A 7 9.57 -27.37 2.42
C ALA A 7 8.28 -26.59 2.74
N TYR A 8 8.31 -25.72 3.76
CA TYR A 8 7.20 -24.84 4.13
C TYR A 8 7.04 -23.64 3.18
N LEU A 9 8.09 -23.25 2.44
CA LEU A 9 8.06 -22.11 1.49
C LEU A 9 7.18 -22.34 0.26
N ARG A 10 6.68 -23.57 0.05
CA ARG A 10 5.72 -23.88 -1.01
C ARG A 10 4.28 -23.53 -0.67
N LYS A 11 3.93 -23.36 0.62
CA LYS A 11 2.55 -23.10 1.04
C LYS A 11 2.35 -21.60 1.22
N VAL A 12 1.41 -21.05 0.46
CA VAL A 12 0.94 -19.69 0.65
C VAL A 12 0.32 -19.56 2.04
N MET A 13 0.83 -18.66 2.88
CA MET A 13 0.38 -18.49 4.26
C MET A 13 0.17 -17.03 4.62
N ASN A 14 -0.66 -16.79 5.64
CA ASN A 14 -0.88 -15.47 6.21
C ASN A 14 0.01 -15.30 7.43
N TYR A 15 0.84 -14.26 7.44
CA TYR A 15 1.75 -13.95 8.53
C TYR A 15 1.86 -12.43 8.71
N VAL A 16 1.57 -11.94 9.92
CA VAL A 16 1.68 -10.52 10.31
C VAL A 16 1.01 -9.55 9.31
N GLY A 17 -0.22 -9.88 8.89
CA GLY A 17 -0.99 -9.03 7.97
C GLY A 17 -0.54 -9.08 6.50
N LEU A 18 0.39 -9.98 6.15
CA LEU A 18 0.87 -10.22 4.80
C LEU A 18 0.58 -11.66 4.37
N LYS A 19 0.45 -11.86 3.07
CA LYS A 19 0.36 -13.18 2.45
C LYS A 19 1.74 -13.51 1.88
N THR A 20 2.38 -14.56 2.38
CA THR A 20 3.72 -14.97 1.99
C THR A 20 3.65 -16.28 1.20
N GLY A 21 4.50 -16.43 0.20
CA GLY A 21 4.61 -17.67 -0.58
C GLY A 21 5.87 -17.64 -1.46
N ALA A 22 6.05 -18.65 -2.31
CA ALA A 22 7.25 -18.76 -3.16
C ALA A 22 7.49 -17.55 -4.09
N GLY A 23 6.42 -16.84 -4.48
CA GLY A 23 6.48 -15.66 -5.36
C GLY A 23 6.75 -14.32 -4.68
N GLY A 24 7.01 -14.31 -3.36
CA GLY A 24 7.24 -13.09 -2.58
C GLY A 24 6.13 -12.77 -1.58
N LEU A 25 6.13 -11.52 -1.10
CA LEU A 25 5.13 -10.98 -0.18
C LEU A 25 3.97 -10.39 -0.98
N GLN A 26 2.74 -10.57 -0.54
CA GLN A 26 1.52 -10.03 -1.13
C GLN A 26 0.64 -9.41 -0.04
N PRO A 27 -0.20 -8.41 -0.38
CA PRO A 27 -1.23 -7.95 0.53
C PRO A 27 -2.28 -9.04 0.71
N GLN A 28 -2.83 -9.13 1.92
CA GLN A 28 -3.93 -10.03 2.19
C GLN A 28 -5.21 -9.60 1.45
N ALA A 29 -6.04 -10.59 1.09
CA ALA A 29 -7.24 -10.37 0.30
C ALA A 29 -8.24 -9.42 1.00
N ASN A 30 -8.32 -9.44 2.33
CA ASN A 30 -9.14 -8.52 3.13
C ASN A 30 -8.73 -7.05 2.93
N HIS A 31 -7.42 -6.74 2.93
CA HIS A 31 -6.92 -5.37 2.71
C HIS A 31 -7.22 -4.90 1.29
N ILE A 32 -7.01 -5.76 0.29
CA ILE A 32 -7.36 -5.47 -1.12
C ILE A 32 -8.88 -5.23 -1.25
N GLN A 33 -9.70 -6.10 -0.65
CA GLN A 33 -11.15 -5.98 -0.71
C GLN A 33 -11.65 -4.72 -0.01
N ALA A 34 -11.08 -4.34 1.14
CA ALA A 34 -11.47 -3.13 1.85
C ALA A 34 -11.26 -1.88 0.97
N ILE A 35 -10.14 -1.81 0.25
CA ILE A 35 -9.85 -0.66 -0.63
C ILE A 35 -10.72 -0.72 -1.89
N ARG A 36 -10.97 -1.89 -2.47
CA ARG A 36 -11.89 -2.04 -3.61
C ARG A 36 -13.31 -1.58 -3.24
N LYS A 37 -13.82 -2.04 -2.09
CA LYS A 37 -15.16 -1.75 -1.57
C LYS A 37 -15.29 -0.37 -0.92
N MET A 38 -14.19 0.39 -0.86
CA MET A 38 -14.20 1.75 -0.35
C MET A 38 -15.21 2.60 -1.11
N LYS A 39 -16.24 3.03 -0.38
CA LYS A 39 -17.23 3.98 -0.86
C LYS A 39 -16.63 5.38 -0.81
N SER A 40 -17.17 6.28 -1.62
CA SER A 40 -16.94 7.72 -1.45
C SER A 40 -17.40 8.11 -0.05
N PRO A 41 -16.52 8.52 0.87
CA PRO A 41 -16.92 9.05 2.15
C PRO A 41 -17.72 10.32 1.93
N THR A 42 -18.73 10.52 2.76
CA THR A 42 -19.59 11.70 2.75
C THR A 42 -19.19 12.70 3.84
N ASN A 43 -18.42 12.25 4.82
CA ASN A 43 -17.99 13.04 5.97
C ASN A 43 -16.57 12.67 6.43
N LEU A 44 -16.00 13.52 7.30
CA LEU A 44 -14.66 13.35 7.86
C LEU A 44 -14.49 12.03 8.63
N LYS A 45 -15.54 11.59 9.35
CA LYS A 45 -15.49 10.37 10.17
C LYS A 45 -15.38 9.13 9.29
N GLU A 46 -16.13 9.07 8.20
CA GLU A 46 -16.07 8.03 7.19
C GLU A 46 -14.72 8.03 6.47
N LEU A 47 -14.18 9.20 6.13
CA LEU A 47 -12.85 9.30 5.54
C LEU A 47 -11.77 8.82 6.49
N CYS A 48 -11.80 9.25 7.75
CA CYS A 48 -10.84 8.81 8.77
C CYS A 48 -10.94 7.31 9.02
N SER A 49 -12.15 6.76 9.10
CA SER A 49 -12.38 5.31 9.21
C SER A 49 -11.83 4.56 7.98
N SER A 50 -12.09 5.09 6.79
CA SER A 50 -11.60 4.52 5.53
C SER A 50 -10.07 4.57 5.43
N LEU A 51 -9.43 5.66 5.89
CA LEU A 51 -7.98 5.84 5.93
C LEU A 51 -7.30 5.03 7.06
N GLY A 52 -8.04 4.73 8.13
CA GLY A 52 -7.58 3.94 9.27
C GLY A 52 -7.51 2.43 9.01
N VAL A 53 -8.19 1.93 7.98
CA VAL A 53 -7.97 0.57 7.48
C VAL A 53 -6.51 0.48 7.04
N ASN A 54 -5.71 -0.39 7.66
CA ASN A 54 -4.27 -0.47 7.43
C ASN A 54 -3.95 -0.67 5.93
N TYR A 55 -3.65 0.42 5.22
CA TYR A 55 -3.38 0.37 3.79
C TYR A 55 -2.09 -0.43 3.58
N PRO A 56 -2.04 -1.30 2.56
CA PRO A 56 -0.82 -1.99 2.16
C PRO A 56 0.13 -0.99 1.46
N ARG A 57 0.58 0.05 2.19
CA ARG A 57 1.36 1.20 1.70
C ARG A 57 2.65 0.78 1.01
N GLN A 58 3.29 -0.27 1.53
CA GLN A 58 4.50 -0.86 0.96
C GLN A 58 4.32 -1.44 -0.46
N PHE A 59 3.09 -1.65 -0.91
CA PHE A 59 2.77 -2.16 -2.25
C PHE A 59 2.31 -1.06 -3.23
N ILE A 60 2.30 0.21 -2.79
CA ILE A 60 1.86 1.34 -3.60
C ILE A 60 3.04 2.31 -3.74
N CYS A 61 3.60 2.39 -4.94
CA CYS A 61 4.60 3.40 -5.28
C CYS A 61 4.01 4.82 -5.08
N ASP A 62 4.80 5.72 -4.50
CA ASP A 62 4.41 7.10 -4.22
C ASP A 62 3.10 7.27 -3.42
N TYR A 63 2.81 6.32 -2.53
CA TYR A 63 1.62 6.37 -1.68
C TYR A 63 1.41 7.73 -1.01
N SER A 64 2.48 8.34 -0.46
CA SER A 64 2.40 9.63 0.23
C SER A 64 1.89 10.74 -0.70
N ARG A 65 2.41 10.83 -1.92
CA ARG A 65 1.95 11.80 -2.94
C ARG A 65 0.49 11.56 -3.32
N ILE A 66 0.10 10.31 -3.53
CA ILE A 66 -1.26 9.97 -3.98
C ILE A 66 -2.29 10.20 -2.87
N ALA A 67 -1.95 9.85 -1.62
CA ALA A 67 -2.85 9.95 -0.47
C ALA A 67 -2.86 11.34 0.19
N GLN A 68 -1.87 12.21 -0.08
CA GLN A 68 -1.78 13.58 0.43
C GLN A 68 -3.10 14.38 0.37
N PRO A 69 -3.86 14.38 -0.75
CA PRO A 69 -5.10 15.16 -0.82
C PRO A 69 -6.20 14.57 0.10
N LEU A 70 -6.21 13.24 0.30
CA LEU A 70 -7.10 12.60 1.26
C LEU A 70 -6.77 12.96 2.71
N PHE A 71 -5.48 13.00 3.07
CA PHE A 71 -5.05 13.45 4.39
C PHE A 71 -5.27 14.95 4.58
N SER A 72 -5.23 15.73 3.51
CA SER A 72 -5.51 17.17 3.57
C SER A 72 -6.94 17.43 4.01
N LEU A 73 -7.92 16.67 3.51
CA LEU A 73 -9.31 16.78 3.96
C LEU A 73 -9.51 16.54 5.47
N LEU A 74 -8.59 15.84 6.15
CA LEU A 74 -8.67 15.62 7.60
C LEU A 74 -8.17 16.81 8.44
N ARG A 75 -7.57 17.82 7.82
CA ARG A 75 -7.10 19.01 8.53
C ARG A 75 -8.27 19.88 8.98
N LYS A 76 -8.09 20.58 10.10
CA LYS A 76 -9.03 21.59 10.57
C LYS A 76 -9.11 22.73 9.55
N ASP A 77 -10.28 23.35 9.44
CA ASP A 77 -10.54 24.53 8.62
C ASP A 77 -10.48 24.34 7.09
N ILE A 78 -10.61 23.10 6.60
CA ILE A 78 -10.74 22.82 5.16
C ILE A 78 -12.20 22.62 4.77
N LEU A 79 -12.64 23.32 3.71
CA LEU A 79 -13.93 23.09 3.08
C LEU A 79 -13.96 21.69 2.45
N TRP A 80 -14.88 20.85 2.91
CA TRP A 80 -15.05 19.50 2.41
C TRP A 80 -15.45 19.51 0.93
N THR A 81 -14.51 19.12 0.05
CA THR A 81 -14.75 18.96 -1.39
C THR A 81 -14.25 17.59 -1.85
N TRP A 82 -15.19 16.67 -2.11
CA TRP A 82 -14.83 15.29 -2.46
C TRP A 82 -14.37 15.13 -3.92
N GLU A 83 -14.84 15.96 -4.86
CA GLU A 83 -14.66 15.73 -6.29
C GLU A 83 -13.19 15.70 -6.73
N SER A 84 -12.37 16.64 -6.24
CA SER A 84 -10.93 16.71 -6.51
C SER A 84 -10.17 15.51 -5.96
N ASN A 85 -10.69 14.90 -4.88
CA ASN A 85 -10.08 13.80 -4.14
C ASN A 85 -10.43 12.42 -4.73
N LYS A 86 -11.48 12.30 -5.54
CA LYS A 86 -11.86 11.05 -6.22
C LYS A 86 -10.73 10.50 -7.09
N ARG A 87 -9.95 11.39 -7.72
CA ARG A 87 -8.81 11.00 -8.57
C ARG A 87 -7.77 10.20 -7.79
N SER A 88 -7.43 10.64 -6.59
CA SER A 88 -6.49 9.96 -5.71
C SER A 88 -6.97 8.58 -5.28
N VAL A 89 -8.26 8.45 -4.92
CA VAL A 89 -8.83 7.14 -4.60
C VAL A 89 -8.79 6.21 -5.81
N LYS A 90 -9.10 6.73 -7.01
CA LYS A 90 -9.04 5.96 -8.26
C LYS A 90 -7.61 5.49 -8.57
N GLU A 91 -6.61 6.35 -8.37
CA GLU A 91 -5.19 6.03 -8.54
C GLU A 91 -4.73 4.97 -7.53
N LEU A 92 -5.10 5.09 -6.25
CA LEU A 92 -4.84 4.05 -5.23
C LEU A 92 -5.45 2.70 -5.62
N LYS A 93 -6.72 2.68 -6.07
CA LYS A 93 -7.40 1.46 -6.53
C LYS A 93 -6.70 0.86 -7.75
N LYS A 94 -6.19 1.70 -8.66
CA LYS A 94 -5.44 1.25 -9.85
C LYS A 94 -4.13 0.57 -9.46
N HIS A 95 -3.29 1.22 -8.64
CA HIS A 95 -2.00 0.65 -8.22
C HIS A 95 -2.13 -0.70 -7.53
N LEU A 96 -3.18 -0.88 -6.72
CA LEU A 96 -3.45 -2.15 -6.04
C LEU A 96 -3.86 -3.29 -6.97
N ASN A 97 -4.40 -2.97 -8.14
CA ASN A 97 -4.75 -3.97 -9.15
C ASN A 97 -3.54 -4.35 -10.02
N GLU A 98 -2.56 -3.45 -10.18
CA GLU A 98 -1.44 -3.64 -11.11
C GLU A 98 -0.28 -4.43 -10.51
N VAL A 99 0.15 -4.13 -9.28
CA VAL A 99 1.39 -4.74 -8.74
C VAL A 99 1.23 -5.14 -7.27
N PRO A 100 0.77 -6.38 -6.98
CA PRO A 100 0.53 -6.80 -5.60
C PRO A 100 1.67 -7.61 -4.97
N CYS A 101 2.85 -7.78 -5.60
CA CYS A 101 3.92 -8.57 -4.98
C CYS A 101 5.24 -7.79 -4.78
N LEU A 102 5.79 -7.91 -3.57
CA LEU A 102 7.17 -7.55 -3.27
C LEU A 102 8.02 -8.81 -3.35
N ALA A 103 9.12 -8.76 -4.10
CA ALA A 103 10.06 -9.86 -4.18
C ALA A 103 10.80 -10.06 -2.84
N TYR A 104 11.26 -11.29 -2.59
CA TYR A 104 12.17 -11.51 -1.48
C TYR A 104 13.54 -10.89 -1.77
N PRO A 105 14.23 -10.37 -0.74
CA PRO A 105 15.59 -9.90 -0.90
C PRO A 105 16.51 -11.06 -1.28
N ARG A 106 17.33 -10.86 -2.30
CA ARG A 106 18.37 -11.79 -2.74
C ARG A 106 19.65 -11.50 -1.93
N PRO A 107 20.15 -12.46 -1.14
CA PRO A 107 21.41 -12.28 -0.43
C PRO A 107 22.57 -12.01 -1.40
N GLY A 108 23.49 -11.12 -1.01
CA GLY A 108 24.69 -10.82 -1.80
C GLY A 108 24.49 -9.86 -2.98
N LYS A 109 23.27 -9.36 -3.21
CA LYS A 109 23.01 -8.28 -4.18
C LYS A 109 22.81 -6.94 -3.49
N GLU A 110 23.27 -5.88 -4.13
CA GLU A 110 23.13 -4.51 -3.62
C GLU A 110 21.68 -4.04 -3.65
N PHE A 111 21.32 -3.23 -2.66
CA PHE A 111 20.04 -2.52 -2.65
C PHE A 111 20.26 -1.08 -3.09
N TYR A 112 19.27 -0.55 -3.82
CA TYR A 112 19.22 0.86 -4.15
C TYR A 112 17.91 1.45 -3.67
N ILE A 113 17.97 2.70 -3.20
CA ILE A 113 16.79 3.44 -2.76
C ILE A 113 16.44 4.44 -3.84
N LYS A 114 15.23 4.34 -4.38
CA LYS A 114 14.64 5.38 -5.23
C LYS A 114 13.85 6.31 -4.35
N ILE A 115 14.21 7.59 -4.34
CA ILE A 115 13.53 8.63 -3.56
C ILE A 115 12.72 9.50 -4.52
N GLY A 116 11.43 9.67 -4.21
CA GLY A 116 10.56 10.65 -4.83
C GLY A 116 10.28 11.77 -3.83
N CYS A 117 10.39 13.03 -4.25
CA CYS A 117 10.06 14.18 -3.41
C CYS A 117 9.16 15.14 -4.17
N SER A 118 8.18 15.70 -3.47
CA SER A 118 7.40 16.86 -3.89
C SER A 118 7.41 17.88 -2.76
N GLU A 119 6.88 19.08 -3.01
CA GLU A 119 6.73 20.13 -1.99
C GLU A 119 6.04 19.64 -0.70
N HIS A 120 5.13 18.68 -0.82
CA HIS A 120 4.27 18.23 0.28
C HIS A 120 4.42 16.73 0.62
N SER A 121 5.34 16.01 -0.02
CA SER A 121 5.47 14.55 0.16
C SER A 121 6.88 14.04 -0.09
N ILE A 122 7.33 13.11 0.74
CA ILE A 122 8.52 12.29 0.48
C ILE A 122 8.07 10.83 0.34
N SER A 123 8.60 10.13 -0.64
CA SER A 123 8.44 8.68 -0.85
C SER A 123 9.81 8.05 -1.06
N ALA A 124 9.96 6.82 -0.61
CA ALA A 124 11.17 6.03 -0.85
C ALA A 124 10.76 4.59 -1.17
N ILE A 125 11.45 4.00 -2.14
CA ILE A 125 11.25 2.61 -2.56
C ILE A 125 12.61 1.92 -2.49
N LEU A 126 12.67 0.85 -1.71
CA LEU A 126 13.82 -0.05 -1.68
C LEU A 126 13.71 -1.02 -2.86
N CYS A 127 14.74 -1.09 -3.68
CA CYS A 127 14.78 -1.89 -4.89
C CYS A 127 16.06 -2.72 -4.95
N GLN A 128 16.01 -3.79 -5.74
CA GLN A 128 17.11 -4.73 -5.95
C GLN A 128 16.98 -5.35 -7.35
N GLU A 129 18.09 -5.71 -7.98
CA GLU A 129 18.14 -6.39 -9.29
C GLU A 129 17.95 -7.92 -9.23
#